data_AF-W2GE91-F1
#
_entry.id   AF-W2GE91-F1
#
_cell.length_a   1.000
_cell.length_b   1.000
_cell.length_c   1.000
_cell.angle_alpha   90.00
_cell.angle_beta   90.00
_cell.angle_gamma   90.00
#
_symmetry.space_group_name_H-M   'P 1'
#
loop_
_entity.id
_entity.type
_entity.pdbx_description
1 polymer ?
#
loop_
_entity_poly.entity_id
_entity_poly.type
_entity_poly.pdbx_seq_one_letter_code
_entity_poly.pdbx_strand_id
1 'polypeptide(L)'
;MNDGKTPGYVFKMFLIDAKVDDLLTNPQFIAWTKYANEFYEKNHAKIASMAPAIAALYGDDAVFGMLDAVKKVQSTEKIASKLQAEQIQRLLSSNQSPSHVFKVFNFDNTGYEVLSSPLFKTWFNYLKNFNNKNPDKKESLLNLLYRYYQGHGVARILEEAMKNPSTVKLAMQLQDEPYRRNLLSKNSPENTFYAFILAKPGAIDGLHFKTLRDGTIYLPRLSKASDALLSSSDFKLWAKYLEDFNA
;
A
#
# COMPACT_ATOMS: atom_id res chain seq x y z
N MET A 1 -18.24 23.53 -32.29
CA MET A 1 -18.20 22.98 -30.91
C MET A 1 -18.87 24.00 -29.98
N ASN A 2 -20.20 23.93 -29.80
CA ASN A 2 -20.96 24.93 -29.01
C ASN A 2 -21.87 24.30 -27.94
N ASP A 3 -21.75 23.00 -27.70
CA ASP A 3 -22.80 22.20 -27.07
C ASP A 3 -22.63 22.09 -25.55
N GLY A 4 -21.52 22.59 -24.99
CA GLY A 4 -21.26 22.65 -23.54
C GLY A 4 -21.19 21.31 -22.81
N LYS A 5 -21.16 20.18 -23.54
CA LYS A 5 -21.08 18.83 -22.95
C LYS A 5 -19.78 18.67 -22.15
N THR A 6 -19.83 17.95 -21.04
CA THR A 6 -18.63 17.72 -20.24
C THR A 6 -17.77 16.65 -20.92
N PRO A 7 -16.43 16.72 -20.79
CA PRO A 7 -15.56 15.65 -21.27
C PRO A 7 -15.92 14.26 -20.72
N GLY A 8 -16.40 14.14 -19.48
CA GLY A 8 -16.89 12.86 -18.94
C GLY A 8 -18.11 12.29 -19.67
N TYR A 9 -19.04 13.16 -20.12
CA TYR A 9 -20.19 12.75 -20.94
C TYR A 9 -19.74 12.24 -22.32
N VAL A 10 -18.85 12.98 -22.98
CA VAL A 10 -18.31 12.60 -24.30
C VAL A 10 -17.53 11.29 -24.20
N PHE A 11 -16.76 11.10 -23.12
CA PHE A 11 -16.05 9.86 -22.87
C PHE A 11 -17.01 8.66 -22.80
N LYS A 12 -18.08 8.77 -22.00
CA LYS A 12 -19.08 7.70 -21.87
C LYS A 12 -19.80 7.40 -23.19
N MET A 13 -19.97 8.39 -24.06
CA MET A 13 -20.68 8.22 -25.33
C MET A 13 -19.84 7.53 -26.40
N PHE A 14 -18.51 7.75 -26.41
CA PHE A 14 -17.65 7.30 -27.50
C PHE A 14 -16.63 6.23 -27.09
N LEU A 15 -16.35 6.03 -25.80
CA LEU A 15 -15.22 5.23 -25.33
C LEU A 15 -15.61 4.17 -24.30
N ILE A 16 -16.88 3.78 -24.22
CA ILE A 16 -17.38 2.83 -23.23
C ILE A 16 -16.98 1.37 -23.50
N ASP A 17 -16.74 1.02 -24.77
CA ASP A 17 -16.42 -0.35 -25.19
C ASP A 17 -14.92 -0.61 -25.42
N ALA A 18 -14.07 0.40 -25.20
CA ALA A 18 -12.63 0.27 -25.41
C ALA A 18 -11.97 -0.46 -24.22
N LYS A 19 -11.08 -1.42 -24.48
CA LYS A 19 -10.25 -2.00 -23.41
C LYS A 19 -9.28 -0.95 -22.89
N VAL A 20 -9.02 -0.94 -21.58
CA VAL A 20 -8.07 0.01 -20.94
C VAL A 20 -6.70 -0.03 -21.61
N ASP A 21 -6.22 -1.23 -21.96
CA ASP A 21 -4.91 -1.43 -22.59
C ASP A 21 -4.83 -0.85 -24.01
N ASP A 22 -5.94 -0.90 -24.75
CA ASP A 22 -6.07 -0.38 -26.11
C ASP A 22 -6.49 1.09 -26.15
N LEU A 23 -6.89 1.64 -24.99
CA LEU A 23 -7.45 2.99 -24.90
C LEU A 23 -6.42 4.05 -25.31
N LEU A 24 -5.14 3.81 -25.02
CA LEU A 24 -4.07 4.76 -25.29
C LEU A 24 -3.69 4.86 -26.77
N THR A 25 -3.95 3.80 -27.53
CA THR A 25 -3.73 3.75 -28.98
C THR A 25 -5.02 4.02 -29.75
N ASN A 26 -6.17 4.10 -29.06
CA ASN A 26 -7.46 4.38 -29.67
C ASN A 26 -7.51 5.82 -30.22
N PRO A 27 -7.70 6.02 -31.54
CA PRO A 27 -7.80 7.34 -32.14
C PRO A 27 -8.93 8.21 -31.55
N GLN A 28 -10.02 7.60 -31.10
CA GLN A 28 -11.13 8.31 -30.45
C GLN A 28 -10.74 8.81 -29.05
N PHE A 29 -9.87 8.09 -28.34
CA PHE A 29 -9.32 8.56 -27.06
C PHE A 29 -8.41 9.76 -27.27
N ILE A 30 -7.55 9.71 -28.29
CA ILE A 30 -6.70 10.85 -28.68
C ILE A 30 -7.56 12.07 -29.06
N ALA A 31 -8.59 11.88 -29.89
CA ALA A 31 -9.51 12.97 -30.26
C ALA A 31 -10.24 13.54 -29.03
N TRP A 32 -10.67 12.68 -28.11
CA TRP A 32 -11.31 13.09 -26.87
C TRP A 32 -10.35 13.84 -25.93
N THR A 33 -9.07 13.45 -25.81
CA THR A 33 -8.10 14.19 -24.98
C THR A 33 -7.89 15.61 -25.50
N LYS A 34 -7.85 15.80 -26.82
CA LYS A 34 -7.80 17.12 -27.45
C LYS A 34 -9.06 17.94 -27.14
N TYR A 35 -10.24 17.34 -27.29
CA TYR A 35 -11.51 17.97 -26.92
C TYR A 35 -11.54 18.40 -25.45
N ALA A 36 -11.08 17.53 -24.55
CA ALA A 36 -10.99 17.82 -23.13
C ALA A 36 -10.04 18.98 -22.83
N ASN A 37 -8.86 19.00 -23.46
CA ASN A 37 -7.91 20.09 -23.31
C ASN A 37 -8.50 21.44 -23.75
N GLU A 38 -9.13 21.48 -24.92
CA GLU A 38 -9.82 22.69 -25.42
C GLU A 38 -10.99 23.12 -24.53
N PHE A 39 -11.74 22.15 -23.98
CA PHE A 39 -12.81 22.43 -23.02
C PHE A 39 -12.26 23.09 -21.75
N TYR A 40 -11.13 22.61 -21.23
CA TYR A 40 -10.50 23.16 -20.03
C TYR A 40 -9.92 24.55 -20.25
N GLU A 41 -9.26 24.79 -21.39
CA GLU A 41 -8.76 26.12 -21.76
C GLU A 41 -9.89 27.14 -21.89
N LYS A 42 -11.07 26.72 -22.35
CA LYS A 42 -12.22 27.62 -22.51
C LYS A 42 -13.06 27.79 -21.24
N ASN A 43 -13.04 26.83 -20.33
CA ASN A 43 -13.89 26.80 -19.14
C ASN A 43 -13.09 26.82 -17.84
N HIS A 44 -12.21 27.81 -17.66
CA HIS A 44 -11.34 27.98 -16.48
C HIS A 44 -12.04 27.79 -15.11
N ALA A 45 -13.35 28.08 -15.01
CA ALA A 45 -14.15 27.95 -13.78
C ALA A 45 -14.92 26.62 -13.63
N LYS A 46 -15.03 25.81 -14.69
CA LYS A 46 -15.73 24.51 -14.68
C LYS A 46 -14.78 23.39 -15.08
N ILE A 47 -13.84 23.09 -14.20
CA ILE A 47 -13.15 21.80 -14.25
C ILE A 47 -14.12 20.74 -13.72
N ALA A 48 -15.13 20.36 -14.50
CA ALA A 48 -15.80 19.10 -14.25
C ALA A 48 -14.77 18.01 -14.52
N SER A 49 -14.23 17.40 -13.45
CA SER A 49 -13.16 16.42 -13.55
C SER A 49 -13.63 15.23 -14.41
N MET A 50 -12.78 14.77 -15.32
CA MET A 50 -13.02 13.58 -16.14
C MET A 50 -12.79 12.30 -15.36
N ALA A 51 -11.85 12.34 -14.41
CA ALA A 51 -11.41 11.16 -13.67
C ALA A 51 -12.57 10.41 -12.98
N PRO A 52 -13.60 11.05 -12.38
CA PRO A 52 -14.76 10.34 -11.84
C PRO A 52 -15.58 9.58 -12.89
N ALA A 53 -15.77 10.15 -14.09
CA ALA A 53 -16.57 9.51 -15.14
C ALA A 53 -15.84 8.28 -15.72
N ILE A 54 -14.52 8.37 -15.84
CA ILE A 54 -13.68 7.26 -16.34
C ILE A 54 -13.52 6.20 -15.25
N ALA A 55 -13.32 6.60 -13.99
CA ALA A 55 -13.24 5.68 -12.86
C ALA A 55 -14.56 4.94 -12.64
N ALA A 56 -15.71 5.57 -12.92
CA ALA A 56 -17.01 4.89 -12.88
C ALA A 56 -17.16 3.78 -13.94
N LEU A 57 -16.37 3.81 -15.02
CA LEU A 57 -16.39 2.80 -16.07
C LEU A 57 -15.31 1.73 -15.90
N TYR A 58 -14.10 2.15 -15.52
CA TYR A 58 -12.92 1.28 -15.52
C TYR A 58 -12.37 0.96 -14.12
N GLY A 59 -12.81 1.67 -13.08
CA GLY A 59 -12.24 1.59 -11.73
C GLY A 59 -11.13 2.62 -11.51
N ASP A 60 -10.99 3.07 -10.26
CA ASP A 60 -9.99 4.07 -9.89
C ASP A 60 -8.54 3.57 -10.10
N ASP A 61 -8.28 2.28 -9.84
CA ASP A 61 -6.98 1.63 -10.03
C ASP A 61 -6.59 1.55 -11.51
N ALA A 62 -7.51 1.13 -12.38
CA ALA A 62 -7.27 1.08 -13.82
C ALA A 62 -6.99 2.49 -14.40
N VAL A 63 -7.75 3.49 -13.97
CA VAL A 63 -7.54 4.88 -14.40
C VAL A 63 -6.20 5.42 -13.91
N PHE A 64 -5.82 5.11 -12.67
CA PHE A 64 -4.55 5.57 -12.12
C PHE A 64 -3.36 4.99 -12.91
N GLY A 65 -3.38 3.68 -13.18
CA GLY A 65 -2.34 3.00 -13.98
C GLY A 65 -2.28 3.49 -15.43
N MET A 66 -3.45 3.73 -16.04
CA MET A 66 -3.53 4.30 -17.39
C MET A 66 -2.91 5.71 -17.44
N LEU A 67 -3.19 6.56 -16.45
CA LEU A 67 -2.62 7.90 -16.35
C LEU A 67 -1.09 7.85 -16.13
N ASP A 68 -0.59 6.91 -15.32
CA ASP A 68 0.85 6.67 -15.17
C ASP A 68 1.53 6.27 -16.49
N ALA A 69 0.83 5.50 -17.35
CA ALA A 69 1.35 5.10 -18.64
C ALA A 69 1.41 6.29 -19.62
N VAL A 70 0.31 7.05 -19.81
CA VAL A 70 0.29 8.19 -20.75
C VAL A 70 1.08 9.39 -20.28
N LYS A 71 1.34 9.52 -18.98
CA LYS A 71 2.20 10.58 -18.45
C LYS A 71 3.63 10.46 -18.95
N LYS A 72 4.07 9.27 -19.37
CA LYS A 72 5.40 9.03 -19.97
C LYS A 72 5.51 9.49 -21.42
N VAL A 73 4.40 9.85 -22.06
CA VAL A 73 4.36 10.33 -23.45
C VAL A 73 4.34 11.86 -23.46
N GLN A 74 5.31 12.49 -24.12
CA GLN A 74 5.55 13.94 -24.08
C GLN A 74 4.32 14.78 -24.46
N SER A 75 3.53 14.34 -25.44
CA SER A 75 2.34 15.07 -25.89
C SER A 75 1.17 15.04 -24.88
N THR A 76 1.15 14.06 -23.97
CA THR A 76 0.05 13.84 -23.01
C THR A 76 0.47 14.04 -21.55
N GLU A 77 1.76 14.23 -21.28
CA GLU A 77 2.32 14.39 -19.92
C GLU A 77 1.58 15.43 -19.08
N LYS A 78 1.36 16.64 -19.63
CA LYS A 78 0.76 17.76 -18.90
C LYS A 78 -0.68 17.46 -18.47
N ILE A 79 -1.51 16.94 -19.38
CA ILE A 79 -2.91 16.63 -19.09
C ILE A 79 -3.03 15.40 -18.19
N ALA A 80 -2.21 14.36 -18.42
CA ALA A 80 -2.18 13.17 -17.59
C ALA A 80 -1.78 13.48 -16.15
N SER A 81 -0.74 14.29 -15.96
CA SER A 81 -0.29 14.74 -14.63
C SER A 81 -1.38 15.50 -13.89
N LYS A 82 -2.10 16.38 -14.59
CA LYS A 82 -3.22 17.15 -14.01
C LYS A 82 -4.36 16.22 -13.58
N LEU A 83 -4.78 15.30 -14.45
CA LEU A 83 -5.86 14.35 -14.16
C LEU A 83 -5.48 13.39 -13.02
N GLN A 84 -4.22 12.95 -12.96
CA GLN A 84 -3.72 12.10 -11.87
C GLN A 84 -3.72 12.86 -10.54
N ALA A 85 -3.28 14.13 -10.54
CA ALA A 85 -3.34 14.97 -9.35
C ALA A 85 -4.78 15.18 -8.84
N GLU A 86 -5.74 15.41 -9.75
CA GLU A 86 -7.16 15.50 -9.41
C GLU A 86 -7.71 14.19 -8.83
N GLN A 87 -7.34 13.04 -9.41
CA GLN A 87 -7.73 11.73 -8.89
C GLN A 87 -7.18 11.50 -7.48
N ILE A 88 -5.88 11.77 -7.26
CA ILE A 88 -5.25 11.67 -5.93
C ILE A 88 -5.98 12.57 -4.93
N GLN A 89 -6.21 13.83 -5.27
CA GLN A 89 -6.92 14.77 -4.39
C GLN A 89 -8.33 14.29 -4.05
N ARG A 90 -9.08 13.78 -5.03
CA ARG A 90 -10.42 13.21 -4.81
C ARG A 90 -10.37 12.03 -3.85
N LEU A 91 -9.48 11.08 -4.08
CA LEU A 91 -9.36 9.86 -3.26
C LEU A 91 -8.97 10.20 -1.81
N LEU A 92 -7.98 11.07 -1.63
CA LEU A 92 -7.52 11.48 -0.29
C LEU A 92 -8.52 12.39 0.46
N SER A 93 -9.40 13.07 -0.27
CA SER A 93 -10.51 13.83 0.32
C SER A 93 -11.75 12.97 0.59
N SER A 94 -11.81 11.78 -0.02
CA SER A 94 -12.88 10.83 0.21
C SER A 94 -12.66 10.07 1.53
N ASN A 95 -13.74 9.69 2.22
CA ASN A 95 -13.65 8.80 3.38
C ASN A 95 -13.67 7.31 2.96
N GLN A 96 -13.02 6.98 1.84
CA GLN A 96 -12.88 5.59 1.38
C GLN A 96 -11.89 4.80 2.26
N SER A 97 -11.92 3.48 2.13
CA SER A 97 -10.99 2.59 2.85
C SER A 97 -9.54 2.88 2.44
N PRO A 98 -8.61 3.09 3.39
CA PRO A 98 -7.18 3.16 3.09
C PRO A 98 -6.65 1.97 2.29
N SER A 99 -7.18 0.75 2.53
CA SER A 99 -6.84 -0.45 1.75
C SER A 99 -7.21 -0.33 0.27
N HIS A 100 -8.33 0.34 -0.04
CA HIS A 100 -8.73 0.60 -1.41
C HIS A 100 -7.77 1.60 -2.06
N VAL A 101 -7.50 2.73 -1.39
CA VAL A 101 -6.58 3.75 -1.91
C VAL A 101 -5.15 3.20 -2.05
N PHE A 102 -4.73 2.27 -1.18
CA PHE A 102 -3.44 1.59 -1.26
C PHE A 102 -3.30 0.83 -2.58
N LYS A 103 -4.36 0.11 -3.00
CA LYS A 103 -4.41 -0.61 -4.27
C LYS A 103 -4.49 0.35 -5.47
N VAL A 104 -5.27 1.43 -5.37
CA VAL A 104 -5.36 2.43 -6.45
C VAL A 104 -4.00 3.06 -6.74
N PHE A 105 -3.20 3.34 -5.71
CA PHE A 105 -1.82 3.84 -5.88
C PHE A 105 -0.81 2.73 -6.23
N ASN A 106 -1.29 1.52 -6.51
CA ASN A 106 -0.50 0.35 -6.91
C ASN A 106 0.60 -0.01 -5.91
N PHE A 107 0.38 0.26 -4.62
CA PHE A 107 1.35 -0.04 -3.57
C PHE A 107 1.44 -1.53 -3.26
N ASP A 108 0.51 -2.35 -3.74
CA ASP A 108 0.58 -3.81 -3.69
C ASP A 108 1.60 -4.39 -4.69
N ASN A 109 1.96 -3.63 -5.74
CA ASN A 109 2.91 -4.07 -6.78
C ASN A 109 4.16 -3.18 -6.90
N THR A 110 4.35 -2.22 -5.98
CA THR A 110 5.53 -1.32 -5.96
C THR A 110 6.81 -2.06 -5.56
N GLY A 111 6.70 -3.24 -4.94
CA GLY A 111 7.83 -4.03 -4.49
C GLY A 111 8.34 -3.60 -3.12
N TYR A 112 9.59 -3.95 -2.80
CA TYR A 112 10.12 -3.80 -1.43
C TYR A 112 10.42 -2.35 -1.02
N GLU A 113 10.43 -1.41 -1.97
CA GLU A 113 10.66 0.02 -1.76
C GLU A 113 9.36 0.82 -1.52
N VAL A 114 8.23 0.13 -1.31
CA VAL A 114 6.90 0.74 -1.17
C VAL A 114 6.85 1.88 -0.14
N LEU A 115 7.54 1.73 1.00
CA LEU A 115 7.57 2.73 2.08
C LEU A 115 8.33 4.00 1.71
N SER A 116 9.22 3.93 0.71
CA SER A 116 9.95 5.07 0.15
C SER A 116 9.33 5.63 -1.13
N SER A 117 8.22 5.05 -1.61
CA SER A 117 7.58 5.54 -2.82
C SER A 117 7.05 6.98 -2.64
N PRO A 118 7.07 7.84 -3.68
CA PRO A 118 6.76 9.25 -3.54
C PRO A 118 5.38 9.56 -2.95
N LEU A 119 4.39 8.69 -3.21
CA LEU A 119 3.02 8.86 -2.74
C LEU A 119 2.76 8.25 -1.36
N PHE A 120 3.67 7.39 -0.85
CA PHE A 120 3.43 6.64 0.38
C PHE A 120 3.23 7.56 1.59
N LYS A 121 4.05 8.61 1.73
CA LYS A 121 3.92 9.56 2.85
C LYS A 121 2.53 10.23 2.86
N THR A 122 2.03 10.60 1.69
CA THR A 122 0.71 11.22 1.54
C THR A 122 -0.40 10.24 1.90
N TRP A 123 -0.34 9.02 1.38
CA TRP A 123 -1.30 7.97 1.73
C TRP A 123 -1.24 7.57 3.22
N PHE A 124 -0.04 7.54 3.82
CA PHE A 124 0.11 7.20 5.23
C PHE A 124 -0.52 8.25 6.16
N ASN A 125 -0.42 9.53 5.79
CA ASN A 125 -1.14 10.60 6.49
C ASN A 125 -2.66 10.45 6.32
N TYR A 126 -3.11 10.05 5.14
CA TYR A 126 -4.52 9.73 4.90
C TYR A 126 -5.01 8.57 5.76
N LEU A 127 -4.27 7.47 5.85
CA LEU A 127 -4.56 6.34 6.75
C LEU A 127 -4.76 6.82 8.20
N LYS A 128 -3.86 7.66 8.72
CA LYS A 128 -3.97 8.23 10.07
C LYS A 128 -5.24 9.06 10.24
N ASN A 129 -5.54 9.94 9.28
CA ASN A 129 -6.73 10.78 9.32
C ASN A 129 -8.01 9.95 9.24
N PHE A 130 -8.04 8.93 8.38
CA PHE A 130 -9.15 7.99 8.28
C PHE A 130 -9.37 7.25 9.61
N ASN A 131 -8.32 6.71 10.21
CA ASN A 131 -8.40 5.99 11.49
C ASN A 131 -8.86 6.87 12.65
N ASN A 132 -8.50 8.16 12.65
CA ASN A 132 -8.97 9.12 13.65
C ASN A 132 -10.45 9.46 13.47
N LYS A 133 -10.92 9.58 12.22
CA LYS A 133 -12.33 9.86 11.91
C LYS A 133 -13.24 8.64 12.05
N ASN A 134 -12.70 7.43 11.91
CA ASN A 134 -13.45 6.18 11.88
C ASN A 134 -12.89 5.19 12.92
N PRO A 135 -13.07 5.44 14.23
CA PRO A 135 -12.43 4.65 15.29
C PRO A 135 -12.83 3.17 15.28
N ASP A 136 -14.03 2.84 14.82
CA ASP A 136 -14.56 1.46 14.74
C ASP A 136 -14.14 0.73 13.45
N LYS A 137 -13.49 1.42 12.51
CA LYS A 137 -13.10 0.90 11.19
C LYS A 137 -11.62 1.09 10.92
N LYS A 138 -10.79 1.20 11.96
CA LYS A 138 -9.36 1.44 11.82
C LYS A 138 -8.71 0.35 10.97
N GLU A 139 -7.81 0.78 10.09
CA GLU A 139 -6.97 -0.10 9.30
C GLU A 139 -5.50 -0.01 9.76
N SER A 140 -4.76 -1.11 9.66
CA SER A 140 -3.34 -1.16 10.02
C SER A 140 -2.48 -1.27 8.76
N LEU A 141 -1.46 -0.41 8.65
CA LEU A 141 -0.45 -0.50 7.61
C LEU A 141 0.19 -1.89 7.62
N LEU A 142 0.61 -2.38 8.78
CA LEU A 142 1.28 -3.68 8.88
C LEU A 142 0.39 -4.81 8.35
N ASN A 143 -0.91 -4.81 8.68
CA ASN A 143 -1.86 -5.79 8.16
C ASN A 143 -2.02 -5.71 6.64
N LEU A 144 -2.00 -4.51 6.06
CA LEU A 144 -2.04 -4.34 4.60
C LEU A 144 -0.77 -4.89 3.94
N LEU A 145 0.40 -4.62 4.53
CA LEU A 145 1.66 -5.17 4.02
C LEU A 145 1.63 -6.70 4.07
N TYR A 146 1.19 -7.31 5.17
CA TYR A 146 1.04 -8.77 5.24
C TYR A 146 0.05 -9.32 4.20
N ARG A 147 -1.08 -8.64 3.98
CA ARG A 147 -2.09 -9.05 3.01
C ARG A 147 -1.52 -9.13 1.59
N TYR A 148 -0.74 -8.14 1.17
CA TYR A 148 -0.28 -8.04 -0.22
C TYR A 148 1.11 -8.63 -0.44
N TYR A 149 2.01 -8.55 0.54
CA TYR A 149 3.41 -8.96 0.40
C TYR A 149 3.75 -10.27 1.12
N GLN A 150 2.86 -10.79 1.97
CA GLN A 150 3.09 -11.98 2.79
C GLN A 150 4.29 -11.81 3.75
N GLY A 151 4.49 -12.78 4.66
CA GLY A 151 5.52 -12.66 5.71
C GLY A 151 6.93 -12.38 5.20
N HIS A 152 7.37 -13.10 4.16
CA HIS A 152 8.68 -12.89 3.55
C HIS A 152 8.80 -11.51 2.88
N GLY A 153 7.78 -11.06 2.14
CA GLY A 153 7.81 -9.75 1.51
C GLY A 153 7.80 -8.60 2.51
N VAL A 154 7.06 -8.73 3.62
CA VAL A 154 7.11 -7.76 4.74
C VAL A 154 8.51 -7.71 5.34
N ALA A 155 9.19 -8.85 5.52
CA ALA A 155 10.59 -8.90 5.95
C ALA A 155 11.48 -8.03 5.06
N ARG A 156 11.38 -8.23 3.74
CA ARG A 156 12.18 -7.51 2.75
C ARG A 156 11.86 -6.02 2.72
N ILE A 157 10.59 -5.64 2.82
CA ILE A 157 10.18 -4.23 2.92
C ILE A 157 10.81 -3.55 4.14
N LEU A 158 10.76 -4.19 5.31
CA LEU A 158 11.32 -3.63 6.52
C LEU A 158 12.85 -3.59 6.47
N GLU A 159 13.50 -4.61 5.89
CA GLU A 159 14.95 -4.59 5.63
C GLU A 159 15.37 -3.40 4.74
N GLU A 160 14.68 -3.16 3.62
CA GLU A 160 15.00 -2.01 2.76
C GLU A 160 14.68 -0.68 3.45
N ALA A 161 13.56 -0.61 4.16
CA ALA A 161 13.17 0.59 4.88
C ALA A 161 14.11 0.95 6.03
N MET A 162 14.78 -0.03 6.63
CA MET A 162 15.82 0.17 7.66
C MET A 162 17.10 0.79 7.08
N LYS A 163 17.41 0.56 5.81
CA LYS A 163 18.58 1.14 5.13
C LYS A 163 18.37 2.59 4.72
N ASN A 164 17.11 3.00 4.54
CA ASN A 164 16.77 4.34 4.08
C ASN A 164 16.46 5.29 5.28
N PRO A 165 17.22 6.40 5.44
CA PRO A 165 17.04 7.33 6.56
C PRO A 165 15.63 7.93 6.67
N SER A 166 14.91 8.04 5.55
CA SER A 166 13.55 8.60 5.54
C SER A 166 12.47 7.63 6.07
N THR A 167 12.77 6.33 6.08
CA THR A 167 11.81 5.26 6.45
C THR A 167 12.22 4.47 7.69
N VAL A 168 13.48 4.55 8.13
CA VAL A 168 14.02 3.76 9.26
C VAL A 168 13.17 3.88 10.52
N LYS A 169 12.71 5.10 10.86
CA LYS A 169 11.87 5.31 12.04
C LYS A 169 10.53 4.58 11.94
N LEU A 170 9.90 4.57 10.75
CA LEU A 170 8.65 3.85 10.53
C LEU A 170 8.89 2.34 10.53
N ALA A 171 9.99 1.88 9.94
CA ALA A 171 10.35 0.46 9.94
C ALA A 171 10.50 -0.07 11.38
N MET A 172 11.23 0.64 12.23
CA MET A 172 11.34 0.30 13.67
C MET A 172 9.97 0.24 14.36
N GLN A 173 9.08 1.19 14.07
CA GLN A 173 7.73 1.18 14.64
C GLN A 173 6.90 -0.04 14.19
N LEU A 174 7.03 -0.44 12.92
CA LEU A 174 6.33 -1.60 12.37
C LEU A 174 6.90 -2.91 12.91
N GLN A 175 8.21 -3.00 13.16
CA GLN A 175 8.84 -4.14 13.83
C GLN A 175 8.37 -4.29 15.29
N ASP A 176 8.21 -3.17 16.00
CA ASP A 176 7.74 -3.17 17.40
C ASP A 176 6.22 -3.49 17.54
N GLU A 177 5.41 -3.31 16.51
CA GLU A 177 3.94 -3.41 16.62
C GLU A 177 3.47 -4.83 17.03
N PRO A 178 3.95 -5.93 16.42
CA PRO A 178 3.64 -7.29 16.88
C PRO A 178 4.06 -7.53 18.34
N TYR A 179 5.26 -7.07 18.73
CA TYR A 179 5.75 -7.16 20.11
C TYR A 179 4.75 -6.54 21.09
N ARG A 180 4.36 -5.28 20.86
CA ARG A 180 3.44 -4.55 21.77
C ARG A 180 2.06 -5.20 21.79
N ARG A 181 1.53 -5.58 20.63
CA ARG A 181 0.20 -6.19 20.52
C ARG A 181 0.11 -7.53 21.25
N ASN A 182 1.12 -8.39 21.09
CA ASN A 182 1.13 -9.72 21.70
C ASN A 182 1.36 -9.65 23.21
N LEU A 183 2.18 -8.72 23.70
CA LEU A 183 2.35 -8.48 25.14
C LEU A 183 1.06 -7.99 25.79
N LEU A 184 0.37 -7.02 25.18
CA LEU A 184 -0.93 -6.53 25.66
C LEU A 184 -1.99 -7.62 25.67
N SER A 185 -1.98 -8.50 24.68
CA SER A 185 -2.96 -9.59 24.54
C SER A 185 -2.60 -10.84 25.34
N LYS A 186 -1.41 -10.88 25.96
CA LYS A 186 -0.83 -12.05 26.64
C LYS A 186 -0.86 -13.31 25.76
N ASN A 187 -0.58 -13.15 24.47
CA ASN A 187 -0.50 -14.28 23.55
C ASN A 187 0.72 -15.15 23.89
N SER A 188 0.65 -16.47 23.70
CA SER A 188 1.81 -17.32 23.94
C SER A 188 2.95 -17.01 22.93
N PRO A 189 4.20 -16.86 23.38
CA PRO A 189 5.38 -16.77 22.50
C PRO A 189 5.53 -17.93 21.51
N GLU A 190 5.08 -19.13 21.88
CA GLU A 190 5.06 -20.30 20.98
C GLU A 190 4.09 -20.08 19.81
N ASN A 191 2.86 -19.64 20.10
CA ASN A 191 1.82 -19.41 19.08
C ASN A 191 2.13 -18.21 18.18
N THR A 192 2.94 -17.27 18.68
CA THR A 192 3.26 -16.03 17.97
C THR A 192 4.62 -16.04 17.31
N PHE A 193 5.46 -17.06 17.55
CA PHE A 193 6.81 -17.16 16.99
C PHE A 193 6.82 -16.89 15.48
N TYR A 194 6.00 -17.61 14.70
CA TYR A 194 5.95 -17.45 13.24
C TYR A 194 5.30 -16.14 12.79
N ALA A 195 4.43 -15.55 13.62
CA ALA A 195 3.85 -14.24 13.35
C ALA A 195 4.82 -13.09 13.67
N PHE A 196 5.85 -13.38 14.47
CA PHE A 196 6.88 -12.44 14.91
C PHE A 196 8.11 -12.52 14.01
N ILE A 197 8.54 -13.73 13.69
CA ILE A 197 9.63 -13.99 12.76
C ILE A 197 9.07 -13.82 11.35
N LEU A 198 9.37 -12.68 10.74
CA LEU A 198 9.08 -12.45 9.32
C LEU A 198 9.76 -13.54 8.50
N ALA A 199 8.97 -14.39 7.84
CA ALA A 199 9.44 -15.66 7.29
C ALA A 199 10.72 -15.51 6.45
N LYS A 200 11.86 -15.92 7.01
CA LYS A 200 13.15 -16.03 6.31
C LYS A 200 13.42 -17.49 5.91
N PRO A 201 14.17 -17.76 4.82
CA PRO A 201 14.59 -19.12 4.50
C PRO A 201 15.34 -19.77 5.66
N GLY A 202 14.98 -21.01 6.02
CA GLY A 202 15.61 -21.78 7.11
C GLY A 202 14.94 -21.68 8.48
N ALA A 203 13.72 -21.10 8.57
CA ALA A 203 13.06 -20.86 9.85
C ALA A 203 12.52 -22.10 10.59
N ILE A 204 12.50 -23.32 10.00
CA ILE A 204 11.54 -24.35 10.47
C ILE A 204 12.01 -25.80 10.60
N ASP A 205 13.27 -26.18 10.37
CA ASP A 205 13.61 -27.60 10.56
C ASP A 205 14.10 -27.89 12.00
N GLY A 206 13.14 -28.04 12.91
CA GLY A 206 13.33 -28.72 14.21
C GLY A 206 13.39 -27.85 15.46
N LEU A 207 12.88 -26.60 15.41
CA LEU A 207 12.65 -25.76 16.59
C LEU A 207 11.33 -26.17 17.27
N HIS A 208 11.43 -26.70 18.50
CA HIS A 208 10.28 -27.05 19.33
C HIS A 208 10.39 -26.35 20.68
N PHE A 209 9.30 -25.69 21.09
CA PHE A 209 9.19 -25.05 22.40
C PHE A 209 8.98 -26.09 23.50
N LYS A 210 9.39 -25.73 24.71
CA LYS A 210 9.09 -26.48 25.93
C LYS A 210 8.52 -25.55 26.97
N THR A 211 7.66 -26.11 27.80
CA THR A 211 7.04 -25.42 28.94
C THR A 211 7.45 -26.13 30.22
N LEU A 212 7.98 -25.36 31.17
CA LEU A 212 8.32 -25.85 32.51
C LEU A 212 7.06 -25.98 33.37
N ARG A 213 7.19 -26.63 34.54
CA ARG A 213 6.07 -26.84 35.46
C ARG A 213 5.50 -25.54 36.03
N ASP A 214 6.31 -24.48 36.09
CA ASP A 214 5.92 -23.14 36.53
C ASP A 214 5.27 -22.31 35.40
N GLY A 215 5.12 -22.88 34.20
CA GLY A 215 4.53 -22.20 33.04
C GLY A 215 5.53 -21.46 32.16
N THR A 216 6.82 -21.39 32.54
CA THR A 216 7.87 -20.74 31.75
C THR A 216 8.05 -21.41 30.40
N ILE A 217 8.02 -20.63 29.33
CA ILE A 217 8.23 -21.12 27.95
C ILE A 217 9.68 -20.85 27.54
N TYR A 218 10.32 -21.81 26.86
CA TYR A 218 11.68 -21.65 26.35
C TYR A 218 11.96 -22.48 25.10
N LEU A 219 13.03 -22.11 24.37
CA LEU A 219 13.45 -22.77 23.14
C LEU A 219 14.78 -23.54 23.35
N PRO A 220 14.75 -24.85 23.65
CA PRO A 220 15.94 -25.62 24.05
C PRO A 220 16.98 -25.89 22.94
N ARG A 221 16.62 -25.75 21.66
CA ARG A 221 17.44 -26.18 20.51
C ARG A 221 17.80 -25.03 19.57
N LEU A 222 18.23 -23.90 20.14
CA LEU A 222 18.69 -22.74 19.37
C LEU A 222 19.83 -23.06 18.40
N SER A 223 20.68 -24.04 18.71
CA SER A 223 21.75 -24.52 17.82
C SER A 223 21.27 -25.11 16.50
N LYS A 224 19.97 -25.42 16.36
CA LYS A 224 19.37 -25.85 15.08
C LYS A 224 18.89 -24.69 14.22
N ALA A 225 18.81 -23.48 14.77
CA ALA A 225 18.49 -22.29 13.99
C ALA A 225 19.70 -21.90 13.14
N SER A 226 19.45 -21.33 11.96
CA SER A 226 20.52 -20.76 11.14
C SER A 226 21.10 -19.52 11.82
N ASP A 227 22.40 -19.27 11.63
CA ASP A 227 23.06 -18.04 12.11
C ASP A 227 22.36 -16.78 11.57
N ALA A 228 21.82 -16.85 10.36
CA ALA A 228 21.02 -15.79 9.74
C ALA A 228 19.72 -15.50 10.52
N LEU A 229 19.05 -16.54 11.05
CA LEU A 229 17.87 -16.36 11.90
C LEU A 229 18.28 -15.76 13.25
N LEU A 230 19.27 -16.35 13.93
CA LEU A 230 19.71 -15.93 15.26
C LEU A 230 20.24 -14.48 15.29
N SER A 231 20.89 -14.04 14.21
CA SER A 231 21.39 -12.67 14.09
C SER A 231 20.34 -11.65 13.67
N SER A 232 19.17 -12.08 13.19
CA SER A 232 18.12 -11.21 12.68
C SER A 232 17.51 -10.31 13.75
N SER A 233 17.11 -9.09 13.36
CA SER A 233 16.39 -8.15 14.23
C SER A 233 15.10 -8.76 14.79
N ASP A 234 14.39 -9.51 13.96
CA ASP A 234 13.08 -10.07 14.32
C ASP A 234 13.23 -11.18 15.37
N PHE A 235 14.27 -12.00 15.25
CA PHE A 235 14.59 -13.01 16.27
C PHE A 235 15.01 -12.38 17.60
N LYS A 236 15.87 -11.35 17.57
CA LYS A 236 16.27 -10.63 18.79
C LYS A 236 15.08 -9.99 19.50
N LEU A 237 14.17 -9.40 18.73
CA LEU A 237 12.97 -8.78 19.27
C LEU A 237 11.97 -9.84 19.80
N TRP A 238 11.87 -11.01 19.16
CA TRP A 238 11.09 -12.14 19.67
C TRP A 238 11.69 -12.74 20.94
N ALA A 239 13.03 -12.89 21.01
CA ALA A 239 13.71 -13.39 22.20
C ALA A 239 13.47 -12.48 23.40
N LYS A 240 13.55 -11.16 23.19
CA LYS A 240 13.14 -10.16 24.18
C LYS A 240 11.67 -10.34 24.59
N TYR A 241 10.77 -10.55 23.64
CA TYR A 241 9.35 -10.82 23.95
C TYR A 241 9.15 -12.06 24.82
N LEU A 242 9.89 -13.14 24.55
CA LEU A 242 9.85 -14.36 25.35
C LEU A 242 10.28 -14.08 26.80
N GLU A 243 11.36 -13.33 27.00
CA GLU A 243 11.83 -12.91 28.31
C GLU A 243 10.78 -12.05 29.04
N ASP A 244 10.26 -11.02 28.38
CA ASP A 244 9.25 -10.11 28.95
C ASP A 244 7.91 -10.81 29.23
N PHE A 245 7.58 -11.88 28.50
CA PHE A 245 6.37 -12.68 28.74
C PHE A 245 6.50 -13.59 29.96
N ASN A 246 7.71 -14.10 30.22
CA ASN A 246 7.99 -14.99 31.35
C ASN A 246 8.24 -14.22 32.67
N ALA A 247 8.45 -12.90 32.60
CA ALA A 247 8.66 -12.02 33.75
C ALA A 247 7.35 -11.63 34.45
#